data_AF-A0A1I0NL09-F1
#
_entry.id   AF-A0A1I0NL09-F1
#
_cell.length_a   1.000
_cell.length_b   1.000
_cell.length_c   1.000
_cell.angle_alpha   90.00
_cell.angle_beta   90.00
_cell.angle_gamma   90.00
#
_symmetry.space_group_name_H-M   'P 1'
#
loop_
_entity.id
_entity.type
_entity.pdbx_description
1 polymer ?
#
loop_
_entity_poly.entity_id
_entity_poly.type
_entity_poly.pdbx_seq_one_letter_code
_entity_poly.pdbx_strand_id
1 'polypeptide(L)'
;MEEKLDDILEKKIENMVEKMLDNILEEDLDNISEDELYNIPEDELDNKNGQDFISAMKNGLGLKEVNILTYSPLTLAYIGDDAYDLVIRTFLVNQGNMQVNKINKRANSIVKAETQSKMVRVIEPILSDEERAVYKRGRNAKSASTAKNASVNDYRRATGFEALIGYLYLLGRYERMIELIKISLEDIGEL
;
A
#
# COMPACT_ATOMS: atom_id res chain seq x y z
N MET A 1 -20.51 9.13 50.22
CA MET A 1 -19.70 10.35 50.43
C MET A 1 -18.48 10.31 49.52
N GLU A 2 -17.81 9.17 49.43
CA GLU A 2 -16.73 8.87 48.46
C GLU A 2 -17.19 9.03 47.00
N GLU A 3 -18.35 8.48 46.62
CA GLU A 3 -18.87 8.58 45.23
C GLU A 3 -19.09 10.03 44.75
N LYS A 4 -19.44 10.96 45.66
CA LYS A 4 -19.55 12.39 45.33
C LYS A 4 -18.19 13.09 45.24
N LEU A 5 -17.16 12.54 45.89
CA LEU A 5 -15.82 13.11 45.87
C LEU A 5 -15.09 12.72 44.58
N ASP A 6 -15.31 11.50 44.10
CA ASP A 6 -14.76 11.02 42.82
C ASP A 6 -15.35 11.80 41.64
N ASP A 7 -16.68 12.01 41.60
CA ASP A 7 -17.33 12.85 40.57
C ASP A 7 -16.78 14.30 40.52
N ILE A 8 -16.43 14.86 41.68
CA ILE A 8 -15.87 16.22 41.78
C ILE A 8 -14.41 16.24 41.30
N LEU A 9 -13.66 15.17 41.58
CA LEU A 9 -12.27 15.05 41.16
C LEU A 9 -12.17 14.84 39.65
N GLU A 10 -13.04 13.99 39.10
CA GLU A 10 -13.09 13.69 37.66
C GLU A 10 -13.45 14.94 36.86
N LYS A 11 -14.48 15.68 37.27
CA LYS A 11 -14.82 16.99 36.67
C LYS A 11 -13.69 18.01 36.77
N LYS A 12 -12.92 18.02 37.85
CA LYS A 12 -11.77 18.93 37.98
C LYS A 12 -10.65 18.54 37.03
N ILE A 13 -10.41 17.24 36.83
CA ILE A 13 -9.40 16.73 35.90
C ILE A 13 -9.82 17.05 34.46
N GLU A 14 -11.07 16.80 34.06
CA GLU A 14 -11.58 17.15 32.74
C GLU A 14 -11.41 18.64 32.44
N ASN A 15 -11.85 19.52 33.36
CA ASN A 15 -11.69 20.96 33.21
C ASN A 15 -10.21 21.41 33.16
N MET A 16 -9.29 20.67 33.77
CA MET A 16 -7.85 20.95 33.67
C MET A 16 -7.28 20.50 32.32
N VAL A 17 -7.70 19.33 31.84
CA VAL A 17 -7.26 18.79 30.55
C VAL A 17 -7.79 19.65 29.40
N GLU A 18 -9.05 20.07 29.45
CA GLU A 18 -9.63 20.98 28.44
C GLU A 18 -8.86 22.31 28.39
N LYS A 19 -8.58 22.93 29.53
CA LYS A 19 -7.79 24.18 29.57
C LYS A 19 -6.35 24.01 29.10
N MET A 20 -5.75 22.84 29.32
CA MET A 20 -4.41 22.54 28.80
C MET A 20 -4.44 22.33 27.29
N LEU A 21 -5.48 21.68 26.76
CA LEU A 21 -5.66 21.50 25.31
C LEU A 21 -5.94 22.81 24.61
N ASP A 22 -6.79 23.68 25.18
CA ASP A 22 -7.08 25.01 24.63
C ASP A 22 -5.82 25.88 24.58
N ASN A 23 -5.01 25.88 25.64
CA ASN A 23 -3.73 26.60 25.63
C ASN A 23 -2.72 26.05 24.62
N ILE A 24 -2.69 24.73 24.39
CA ILE A 24 -1.80 24.11 23.38
C ILE A 24 -2.28 24.45 21.96
N LEU A 25 -3.59 24.53 21.74
CA LEU A 25 -4.17 24.87 20.43
C LEU A 25 -4.05 26.37 20.11
N GLU A 26 -4.19 27.27 21.09
CA GLU A 26 -4.09 28.72 20.86
C GLU A 26 -2.64 29.19 20.66
N GLU A 27 -1.65 28.65 21.39
CA GLU A 27 -0.25 29.08 21.26
C GLU A 27 0.40 28.70 19.91
N ASP A 28 -0.07 27.64 19.25
CA ASP A 28 0.43 27.18 17.94
C ASP A 28 -0.36 27.75 16.74
N LEU A 29 -1.62 28.17 16.91
CA LEU A 29 -2.46 28.70 15.82
C LEU A 29 -2.30 30.20 15.59
N ASP A 30 -2.06 30.99 16.64
CA ASP A 30 -1.98 32.46 16.54
C ASP A 30 -0.67 32.96 15.88
N ASN A 31 0.30 32.08 15.66
CA ASN A 31 1.56 32.40 14.98
C ASN A 31 1.64 31.94 13.52
N ILE A 32 0.59 31.31 12.98
CA ILE A 32 0.54 30.90 11.57
C ILE A 32 -0.23 31.97 10.81
N SER A 33 0.47 32.72 9.96
CA SER A 33 -0.17 33.70 9.09
C SER A 33 -1.10 33.02 8.07
N GLU A 34 -2.20 33.68 7.66
CA GLU A 34 -3.07 33.14 6.57
C GLU A 34 -2.27 32.86 5.29
N ASP A 35 -1.18 33.61 5.05
CA ASP A 35 -0.26 33.40 3.94
C ASP A 35 0.59 32.13 4.07
N GLU A 36 0.88 31.65 5.30
CA GLU A 36 1.51 30.35 5.56
C GLU A 36 0.51 29.21 5.40
N LEU A 37 -0.76 29.39 5.77
CA LEU A 37 -1.80 28.37 5.59
C LEU A 37 -2.13 28.11 4.10
N TYR A 38 -2.04 29.14 3.26
CA TYR A 38 -2.32 29.05 1.82
C TYR A 38 -1.07 28.73 0.96
N ASN A 39 0.13 28.74 1.55
CA ASN A 39 1.40 28.34 0.92
C ASN A 39 2.05 27.13 1.58
N ILE A 40 1.31 26.31 2.34
CA ILE A 40 1.81 24.98 2.72
C ILE A 40 2.06 24.22 1.41
N PRO A 41 3.32 23.95 1.02
CA PRO A 41 3.57 23.23 -0.20
C PRO A 41 3.03 21.80 -0.02
N GLU A 42 2.46 21.21 -1.08
CA GLU A 42 1.74 19.92 -1.00
C GLU A 42 2.58 18.77 -0.40
N ASP A 43 3.91 18.93 -0.37
CA ASP A 43 4.90 18.04 0.24
C ASP A 43 5.01 18.15 1.78
N GLU A 44 4.48 19.20 2.41
CA GLU A 44 4.48 19.37 3.87
C GLU A 44 3.31 18.67 4.58
N LEU A 45 2.27 18.23 3.85
CA LEU A 45 1.19 17.39 4.39
C LEU A 45 1.60 15.92 4.59
N ASP A 46 2.65 15.46 3.91
CA ASP A 46 3.16 14.08 4.00
C ASP A 46 4.21 13.88 5.12
N ASN A 47 4.64 14.95 5.79
CA ASN A 47 5.77 14.91 6.71
C ASN A 47 5.36 15.00 8.18
N LYS A 48 4.57 14.03 8.64
CA LYS A 48 4.52 13.67 10.07
C LYS A 48 4.87 12.19 10.23
N ASN A 49 6.16 11.94 10.44
CA ASN A 49 6.80 10.78 11.08
C ASN A 49 7.56 9.80 10.16
N GLY A 50 8.81 10.15 9.85
CA GLY A 50 9.87 9.22 9.46
C GLY A 50 10.06 9.09 7.96
N GLN A 51 11.32 9.18 7.50
CA GLN A 51 11.64 8.74 6.15
C GLN A 51 11.20 7.27 6.00
N ASP A 52 10.16 7.04 5.20
CA ASP A 52 9.80 5.68 4.82
C ASP A 52 10.93 5.05 3.98
N PHE A 53 10.94 3.72 3.87
CA PHE A 53 11.99 2.99 3.16
C PHE A 53 12.16 3.44 1.70
N ILE A 54 11.08 3.81 1.01
CA ILE A 54 11.11 4.25 -0.39
C ILE A 54 11.71 5.64 -0.49
N SER A 55 11.30 6.57 0.37
CA SER A 55 11.88 7.91 0.46
C SER A 55 13.37 7.87 0.79
N ALA A 56 13.76 7.02 1.75
CA ALA A 56 15.17 6.77 2.08
C ALA A 56 15.96 6.19 0.89
N MET A 57 15.38 5.23 0.15
CA MET A 57 16.00 4.63 -1.04
C MET A 57 16.17 5.65 -2.16
N LYS A 58 15.15 6.45 -2.47
CA LYS A 58 15.19 7.50 -3.50
C LYS A 58 16.29 8.51 -3.19
N ASN A 59 16.35 9.01 -1.96
CA ASN A 59 17.35 9.98 -1.53
C ASN A 59 18.76 9.38 -1.50
N GLY A 60 18.93 8.21 -0.88
CA GLY A 60 20.23 7.57 -0.71
C GLY A 60 20.87 7.13 -2.03
N LEU A 61 20.07 6.81 -3.05
CA LEU A 61 20.55 6.44 -4.38
C LEU A 61 20.54 7.61 -5.39
N GLY A 62 20.05 8.79 -5.01
CA GLY A 62 19.93 9.94 -5.92
C GLY A 62 19.01 9.67 -7.11
N LEU A 63 17.90 8.95 -6.88
CA LEU A 63 16.95 8.62 -7.95
C LEU A 63 16.22 9.87 -8.43
N LYS A 64 15.97 9.95 -9.73
CA LYS A 64 15.23 11.05 -10.34
C LYS A 64 13.74 10.75 -10.35
N GLU A 65 12.95 11.82 -10.33
CA GLU A 65 11.52 11.71 -10.61
C GLU A 65 11.27 11.18 -12.03
N VAL A 66 10.30 10.28 -12.14
CA VAL A 66 9.96 9.58 -13.38
C VAL A 66 8.47 9.68 -13.63
N ASN A 67 8.09 9.99 -14.87
CA ASN A 67 6.69 9.94 -15.26
C ASN A 67 6.27 8.49 -15.49
N ILE A 68 5.69 7.87 -14.47
CA ILE A 68 5.32 6.45 -14.50
C ILE A 68 4.28 6.11 -15.57
N LEU A 69 3.51 7.10 -16.07
CA LEU A 69 2.51 6.89 -17.11
C LEU A 69 3.14 6.51 -18.46
N THR A 70 4.43 6.80 -18.64
CA THR A 70 5.19 6.42 -19.83
C THR A 70 5.77 5.01 -19.77
N TYR A 71 5.68 4.33 -18.62
CA TYR A 71 6.27 3.00 -18.46
C TYR A 71 5.49 1.96 -19.26
N SER A 72 6.25 1.01 -19.82
CA SER A 72 5.64 -0.12 -20.52
C SER A 72 4.89 -1.00 -19.51
N PRO A 73 3.82 -1.70 -19.91
CA PRO A 73 3.11 -2.60 -19.00
C PRO A 73 4.00 -3.70 -18.43
N LEU A 74 5.02 -4.15 -19.19
CA LEU A 74 5.98 -5.15 -18.71
C LEU A 74 6.97 -4.57 -17.69
N THR A 75 7.32 -3.29 -17.80
CA THR A 75 8.13 -2.58 -16.80
C THR A 75 7.37 -2.43 -15.49
N LEU A 76 6.07 -2.11 -15.57
CA LEU A 76 5.20 -2.07 -14.39
C LEU A 76 5.06 -3.47 -13.77
N ALA A 77 4.85 -4.50 -14.58
CA ALA A 77 4.79 -5.88 -14.09
C ALA A 77 6.09 -6.31 -13.41
N TYR A 78 7.24 -5.97 -13.99
CA TYR A 78 8.55 -6.29 -13.42
C TYR A 78 8.71 -5.80 -11.98
N ILE A 79 8.46 -4.51 -11.71
CA ILE A 79 8.58 -3.99 -10.33
C ILE A 79 7.42 -4.43 -9.44
N GLY A 80 6.23 -4.64 -10.02
CA GLY A 80 5.05 -5.09 -9.29
C GLY A 80 5.15 -6.53 -8.78
N ASP A 81 5.84 -7.41 -9.50
CA ASP A 81 6.14 -8.77 -9.06
C ASP A 81 6.99 -8.75 -7.78
N ASP A 82 8.08 -7.96 -7.76
CA ASP A 82 8.93 -7.80 -6.59
C ASP A 82 8.20 -7.14 -5.41
N ALA A 83 7.40 -6.10 -5.67
CA ALA A 83 6.62 -5.43 -4.63
C ALA A 83 5.58 -6.38 -4.01
N TYR A 84 4.88 -7.16 -4.83
CA TYR A 84 3.93 -8.15 -4.37
C TYR A 84 4.61 -9.29 -3.59
N ASP A 85 5.71 -9.85 -4.10
CA ASP A 85 6.47 -10.91 -3.42
C ASP A 85 6.98 -10.44 -2.05
N LEU A 86 7.45 -9.19 -1.93
CA LEU A 86 7.86 -8.61 -0.65
C LEU A 86 6.69 -8.53 0.34
N VAL A 87 5.51 -8.08 -0.10
CA VAL A 87 4.30 -8.03 0.74
C VAL A 87 3.93 -9.43 1.23
N ILE A 88 3.90 -10.43 0.34
CA ILE A 88 3.55 -11.81 0.70
C ILE A 88 4.58 -12.42 1.66
N ARG A 89 5.88 -12.22 1.43
CA ARG A 89 6.93 -12.69 2.34
C ARG A 89 6.84 -12.04 3.71
N THR A 90 6.58 -10.73 3.75
CA THR A 90 6.39 -9.99 5.00
C THR A 90 5.21 -10.54 5.78
N PHE A 91 4.07 -10.73 5.10
CA PHE A 91 2.89 -11.35 5.67
C PHE A 91 3.21 -12.73 6.27
N LEU A 92 3.89 -13.60 5.53
CA LEU A 92 4.20 -14.96 5.98
C LEU A 92 5.19 -15.00 7.14
N VAL A 93 6.19 -14.12 7.16
CA VAL A 93 7.14 -13.98 8.29
C VAL A 93 6.39 -13.53 9.55
N ASN A 94 5.37 -12.69 9.41
CA ASN A 94 4.56 -12.22 10.53
C ASN A 94 3.63 -13.30 11.14
N GLN A 95 3.41 -14.43 10.46
CA GLN A 95 2.63 -15.57 10.97
C GLN A 95 3.41 -16.46 11.97
N GLY A 96 4.65 -16.08 12.29
CA GLY A 96 5.46 -16.72 13.31
C GLY A 96 6.77 -17.31 12.77
N ASN A 97 7.63 -17.72 13.70
CA ASN A 97 8.97 -18.22 13.39
C ASN A 97 8.92 -19.62 12.74
N MET A 98 8.79 -19.64 11.42
CA MET A 98 8.81 -20.85 10.61
C MET A 98 10.17 -21.07 9.95
N GLN A 99 10.50 -22.33 9.65
CA GLN A 99 11.68 -22.64 8.84
C GLN A 99 11.60 -21.93 7.47
N VAL A 100 12.69 -21.29 7.05
CA VAL A 100 12.78 -20.54 5.78
C VAL A 100 12.29 -21.34 4.57
N ASN A 101 12.59 -22.65 4.52
CA ASN A 101 12.11 -23.52 3.44
C ASN A 101 10.59 -23.66 3.38
N LYS A 102 9.90 -23.61 4.53
CA LYS A 102 8.43 -23.63 4.59
C LYS A 102 7.86 -22.30 4.13
N ILE A 103 8.46 -21.18 4.56
CA ILE A 103 8.08 -19.82 4.12
C ILE A 103 8.20 -19.72 2.60
N ASN A 104 9.34 -20.12 2.03
CA ASN A 104 9.57 -20.09 0.59
C ASN A 104 8.57 -20.94 -0.19
N LYS A 105 8.25 -22.16 0.30
CA LYS A 105 7.24 -23.01 -0.34
C LYS A 105 5.87 -22.36 -0.36
N ARG A 106 5.46 -21.73 0.75
CA ARG A 106 4.16 -21.06 0.87
C ARG A 106 4.10 -19.77 0.05
N ALA A 107 5.15 -18.96 0.08
CA ALA A 107 5.28 -17.78 -0.78
C ALA A 107 5.13 -18.17 -2.25
N ASN A 108 5.90 -19.17 -2.71
CA ASN A 108 5.84 -19.66 -4.10
C ASN A 108 4.45 -20.17 -4.51
N SER A 109 3.67 -20.76 -3.58
CA SER A 109 2.29 -21.19 -3.89
C SER A 109 1.30 -20.03 -4.00
N ILE A 110 1.56 -18.91 -3.33
CA ILE A 110 0.73 -17.70 -3.37
C ILE A 110 1.09 -16.84 -4.59
N VAL A 111 2.38 -16.68 -4.88
CA VAL A 111 2.87 -15.78 -5.94
C VAL A 111 2.88 -16.40 -7.33
N LYS A 112 2.58 -17.70 -7.48
CA LYS A 112 2.51 -18.32 -8.82
C LYS A 112 1.37 -17.74 -9.67
N ALA A 113 1.58 -17.69 -10.98
CA ALA A 113 0.63 -17.13 -11.96
C ALA A 113 -0.80 -17.70 -11.85
N GLU A 114 -0.95 -18.99 -11.56
CA GLU A 114 -2.28 -19.62 -11.38
C GLU A 114 -3.04 -19.00 -10.20
N THR A 115 -2.35 -18.74 -9.08
CA THR A 115 -2.96 -18.15 -7.89
C THR A 115 -3.28 -16.68 -8.12
N GLN A 116 -2.34 -15.92 -8.69
CA GLN A 116 -2.59 -14.53 -9.07
C GLN A 116 -3.77 -14.39 -10.06
N SER A 117 -3.89 -15.30 -11.03
CA SER A 117 -5.02 -15.36 -11.97
C SER A 117 -6.37 -15.54 -11.28
N LYS A 118 -6.43 -16.24 -10.13
CA LYS A 118 -7.64 -16.39 -9.31
C LYS A 118 -7.93 -15.10 -8.55
N MET A 119 -6.92 -14.56 -7.85
CA MET A 119 -7.01 -13.31 -7.08
C MET A 119 -7.56 -12.15 -7.91
N VAL A 120 -7.05 -11.97 -9.12
CA VAL A 120 -7.50 -10.92 -10.05
C VAL A 120 -9.01 -10.98 -10.29
N ARG A 121 -9.62 -12.17 -10.36
CA ARG A 121 -11.06 -12.27 -10.64
C ARG A 121 -11.91 -11.63 -9.56
N VAL A 122 -11.43 -11.63 -8.31
CA VAL A 122 -12.16 -11.06 -7.17
C VAL A 122 -11.96 -9.56 -7.08
N ILE A 123 -10.76 -9.06 -7.41
CA ILE A 123 -10.51 -7.62 -7.37
C ILE A 123 -10.92 -6.89 -8.66
N GLU A 124 -11.00 -7.57 -9.81
CA GLU A 124 -11.34 -6.93 -11.09
C GLU A 124 -12.65 -6.12 -11.01
N PRO A 125 -13.74 -6.58 -10.37
CA PRO A 125 -14.97 -5.79 -10.22
C PRO A 125 -14.82 -4.48 -9.45
N ILE A 126 -13.88 -4.39 -8.50
CA ILE A 126 -13.72 -3.22 -7.61
C ILE A 126 -12.63 -2.23 -8.08
N LEU A 127 -11.99 -2.51 -9.22
CA LEU A 127 -11.02 -1.59 -9.82
C LEU A 127 -11.73 -0.34 -10.37
N SER A 128 -11.14 0.82 -10.10
CA SER A 128 -11.43 2.06 -10.83
C SER A 128 -11.12 1.91 -12.32
N ASP A 129 -11.61 2.83 -13.14
CA ASP A 129 -11.38 2.79 -14.59
C ASP A 129 -9.89 2.91 -14.95
N GLU A 130 -9.14 3.71 -14.18
CA GLU A 130 -7.69 3.87 -14.32
C GLU A 130 -6.95 2.56 -14.01
N GLU A 131 -7.21 1.96 -12.84
CA GLU A 131 -6.62 0.68 -12.41
C GLU A 131 -6.95 -0.44 -13.41
N ARG A 132 -8.21 -0.49 -13.87
CA ARG A 132 -8.68 -1.45 -14.86
C ARG A 132 -7.97 -1.29 -16.20
N ALA A 133 -7.69 -0.06 -16.62
CA ALA A 133 -6.95 0.22 -17.83
C ALA A 133 -5.49 -0.26 -17.73
N VAL A 134 -4.83 -0.02 -16.60
CA VAL A 134 -3.47 -0.53 -16.32
C VAL A 134 -3.45 -2.07 -16.36
N TYR A 135 -4.35 -2.72 -15.62
CA TYR A 135 -4.48 -4.18 -15.61
C TYR A 135 -4.69 -4.74 -17.03
N LYS A 136 -5.61 -4.17 -17.81
CA LYS A 136 -5.88 -4.61 -19.19
C LYS A 136 -4.65 -4.45 -20.08
N ARG A 137 -3.87 -3.37 -19.93
CA ARG A 137 -2.61 -3.16 -20.67
C ARG A 137 -1.58 -4.23 -20.33
N GLY A 138 -1.39 -4.54 -19.03
CA GLY A 138 -0.51 -5.63 -18.59
C GLY A 138 -0.95 -6.99 -19.13
N ARG A 139 -2.25 -7.31 -19.01
CA ARG A 139 -2.82 -8.58 -19.52
C ARG A 139 -2.67 -8.78 -21.02
N ASN A 140 -2.63 -7.69 -21.78
CA ASN A 140 -2.50 -7.71 -23.23
C ASN A 140 -1.06 -7.49 -23.70
N ALA A 141 -0.11 -7.29 -22.79
CA ALA A 141 1.30 -7.21 -23.13
C ALA A 141 1.76 -8.57 -23.69
N LYS A 142 2.43 -8.54 -24.84
CA LYS A 142 2.98 -9.73 -25.45
C LYS A 142 4.31 -10.04 -24.78
N SER A 143 4.37 -11.07 -23.95
CA SER A 143 5.64 -11.67 -23.53
C SER A 143 6.13 -12.65 -24.60
N ALA A 144 7.44 -12.80 -24.75
CA ALA A 144 8.07 -13.58 -25.82
C ALA A 144 7.96 -15.11 -25.64
N SER A 145 7.21 -15.63 -24.65
CA SER A 145 7.24 -17.06 -24.29
C SER A 145 5.99 -17.83 -24.71
N THR A 146 6.23 -19.06 -25.18
CA THR A 146 5.26 -20.02 -25.73
C THR A 146 4.75 -20.96 -24.64
N ALA A 147 3.83 -20.49 -23.79
CA ALA A 147 3.17 -21.37 -22.81
C ALA A 147 2.00 -22.17 -23.45
N LYS A 148 1.57 -23.28 -22.83
CA LYS A 148 0.41 -24.07 -23.27
C LYS A 148 -0.89 -23.29 -23.01
N ASN A 149 -1.90 -23.40 -23.88
CA ASN A 149 -3.08 -22.50 -23.91
C ASN A 149 -3.73 -22.14 -22.56
N ALA A 150 -3.96 -23.10 -21.65
CA ALA A 150 -4.54 -22.82 -20.33
C ALA A 150 -3.61 -21.99 -19.45
N SER A 151 -2.31 -22.30 -19.44
CA SER A 151 -1.32 -21.55 -18.68
C SER A 151 -1.11 -20.15 -19.28
N VAL A 152 -1.26 -19.96 -20.59
CA VAL A 152 -1.15 -18.64 -21.24
C VAL A 152 -2.13 -17.63 -20.65
N ASN A 153 -3.38 -18.02 -20.42
CA ASN A 153 -4.38 -17.10 -19.85
C ASN A 153 -4.06 -16.74 -18.40
N ASP A 154 -3.58 -17.70 -17.61
CA ASP A 154 -3.17 -17.43 -16.22
C ASP A 154 -1.95 -16.52 -16.17
N TYR A 155 -0.93 -16.77 -17.00
CA TYR A 155 0.21 -15.87 -17.14
C TYR A 155 -0.20 -14.47 -17.54
N ARG A 156 -1.10 -14.32 -18.52
CA ARG A 156 -1.58 -12.99 -18.94
C ARG A 156 -2.32 -12.28 -17.81
N ARG A 157 -3.18 -12.97 -17.07
CA ARG A 157 -3.87 -12.35 -15.92
C ARG A 157 -2.90 -11.96 -14.81
N ALA A 158 -1.93 -12.83 -14.50
CA ALA A 158 -0.85 -12.54 -13.55
C ALA A 158 -0.03 -11.31 -13.97
N THR A 159 0.42 -11.22 -15.22
CA THR A 159 1.13 -10.03 -15.72
C THR A 159 0.26 -8.76 -15.66
N GLY A 160 -1.06 -8.88 -15.85
CA GLY A 160 -1.99 -7.79 -15.60
C GLY A 160 -2.02 -7.35 -14.14
N PHE A 161 -2.05 -8.32 -13.21
CA PHE A 161 -2.01 -8.08 -11.77
C PHE A 161 -0.72 -7.38 -11.36
N GLU A 162 0.41 -7.96 -11.72
CA GLU A 162 1.75 -7.41 -11.46
C GLU A 162 1.85 -5.98 -11.99
N ALA A 163 1.35 -5.70 -13.20
CA ALA A 163 1.34 -4.34 -13.74
C ALA A 163 0.50 -3.35 -12.93
N LEU A 164 -0.65 -3.80 -12.39
CA LEU A 164 -1.48 -3.00 -11.51
C LEU A 164 -0.78 -2.72 -10.17
N ILE A 165 -0.16 -3.73 -9.56
CA ILE A 165 0.59 -3.59 -8.31
C ILE A 165 1.78 -2.64 -8.51
N GLY A 166 2.56 -2.81 -9.58
CA GLY A 166 3.70 -1.94 -9.88
C GLY A 166 3.28 -0.49 -10.14
N TYR A 167 2.14 -0.28 -10.79
CA TYR A 167 1.59 1.08 -10.97
C TYR A 167 1.21 1.74 -9.64
N LEU A 168 0.51 1.04 -8.74
CA LEU A 168 0.15 1.57 -7.43
C LEU A 168 1.38 1.82 -6.55
N TYR A 169 2.34 0.90 -6.59
CA TYR A 169 3.61 1.01 -5.88
C TYR A 169 4.41 2.26 -6.29
N LEU A 170 4.54 2.51 -7.60
CA LEU A 170 5.30 3.65 -8.11
C LEU A 170 4.60 4.99 -7.87
N LEU A 171 3.28 5.01 -7.73
CA LEU A 171 2.52 6.20 -7.32
C LEU A 171 2.53 6.47 -5.82
N GLY A 172 3.09 5.57 -5.01
CA GLY A 172 2.95 5.68 -3.55
C GLY A 172 1.55 5.38 -3.02
N ARG A 173 0.64 4.82 -3.84
CA ARG A 173 -0.72 4.46 -3.45
C ARG A 173 -0.74 3.13 -2.68
N TYR A 174 0.06 3.06 -1.61
CA TYR A 174 0.33 1.82 -0.87
C TYR A 174 -0.91 1.27 -0.16
N GLU A 175 -1.74 2.13 0.42
CA GLU A 175 -2.96 1.72 1.11
C GLU A 175 -3.91 0.97 0.17
N ARG A 176 -4.13 1.53 -1.03
CA ARG A 176 -4.93 0.89 -2.08
C ARG A 176 -4.29 -0.40 -2.58
N MET A 177 -2.96 -0.43 -2.74
CA MET A 177 -2.24 -1.65 -3.09
C MET A 177 -2.47 -2.77 -2.06
N ILE A 178 -2.36 -2.46 -0.77
CA ILE A 178 -2.57 -3.41 0.33
C ILE A 178 -4.04 -3.82 0.43
N GLU A 179 -5.01 -2.92 0.21
CA GLU A 179 -6.43 -3.25 0.16
C GLU A 179 -6.73 -4.34 -0.88
N LEU A 180 -6.24 -4.17 -2.11
CA LEU A 180 -6.44 -5.14 -3.19
C LEU A 180 -5.77 -6.50 -2.88
N ILE A 181 -4.56 -6.47 -2.30
CA ILE A 181 -3.85 -7.69 -1.88
C ILE A 181 -4.61 -8.39 -0.73
N LYS A 182 -5.11 -7.64 0.25
CA LYS A 182 -5.87 -8.17 1.38
C LYS A 182 -7.12 -8.91 0.89
N ILE A 183 -7.94 -8.27 0.06
CA ILE A 183 -9.14 -8.88 -0.53
C ILE A 183 -8.77 -10.16 -1.30
N SER A 184 -7.66 -10.13 -2.03
CA SER A 184 -7.14 -11.28 -2.76
C SER A 184 -6.71 -12.44 -1.85
N LEU A 185 -6.12 -12.15 -0.69
CA LEU A 185 -5.69 -13.15 0.30
C LEU A 185 -6.88 -13.77 1.05
N GLU A 186 -7.89 -12.96 1.39
CA GLU A 186 -9.13 -13.43 2.01
C GLU A 186 -9.87 -14.43 1.09
N ASP A 187 -9.96 -14.13 -0.22
CA ASP A 187 -10.61 -15.03 -1.20
C ASP A 187 -9.93 -16.40 -1.29
N ILE A 188 -8.61 -16.45 -1.23
CA ILE A 188 -7.86 -17.71 -1.29
C ILE A 188 -7.68 -18.38 0.08
N GLY A 189 -8.25 -17.81 1.14
CA GLY A 189 -8.22 -18.37 2.50
C GLY A 189 -6.85 -18.30 3.18
N GLU A 190 -6.00 -17.34 2.79
CA GLU A 190 -4.72 -17.11 3.46
C GLU A 190 -4.83 -16.12 4.62
N LEU A 191 -5.84 -15.25 4.61
CA LEU A 191 -6.19 -14.30 5.68
C LEU A 191 -7.61 -14.58 6.19
#